data_AF-A0A7S0QAM5-F1
#
_entry.id   AF-A0A7S0QAM5-F1
#
_cell.length_a   1.000
_cell.length_b   1.000
_cell.length_c   1.000
_cell.angle_alpha   90.00
_cell.angle_beta   90.00
_cell.angle_gamma   90.00
#
_symmetry.space_group_name_H-M   'P 1'
#
loop_
_entity.id
_entity.type
_entity.pdbx_description
1 polymer ?
#
loop_
_entity_poly.entity_id
_entity_poly.type
_entity_poly.pdbx_seq_one_letter_code
_entity_poly.pdbx_strand_id
1 'polypeptide(L)'
;KLLHTLETASNPRGLVELSADTDTCHCALPGSGPGQVLYYDAQRLHALSTVDAHRGTLACLALSSCGRLLATSSDKGTVIRVHSFPQGQLTHTFRRGSMPANIYSLSFSPGVLQGEAYEHSARLLCAASSTGTVHVWSLEAQRGATDNPKKTQKASQLPLLSGERDFASFKLRAPAGTHCVAALRDSCPEGRPEQLQHSLYVLTEHGAWYSYRLDPLCSDRCLLQDERRVQLSA
;
A
#
# COMPACT_ATOMS: atom_id res chain seq x y z
N LYS A 1 15.75 24.86 -17.28
CA LYS A 1 15.55 25.90 -16.24
C LYS A 1 14.95 25.21 -15.02
N LEU A 2 15.56 25.34 -13.84
CA LEU A 2 14.97 24.85 -12.58
C LEU A 2 13.73 25.68 -12.27
N LEU A 3 12.58 25.02 -12.07
CA LEU A 3 11.30 25.70 -11.84
C LEU A 3 11.03 25.94 -10.34
N HIS A 4 11.32 24.94 -9.51
CA HIS A 4 11.07 24.99 -8.07
C HIS A 4 12.03 24.07 -7.31
N THR A 5 12.30 24.37 -6.05
CA THR A 5 13.10 23.54 -5.14
C THR A 5 12.33 23.38 -3.84
N LEU A 6 12.14 22.12 -3.42
CA LEU A 6 11.45 21.77 -2.19
C LEU A 6 12.48 21.28 -1.17
N GLU A 7 12.53 21.96 -0.03
CA GLU A 7 13.27 21.48 1.12
C GLU A 7 12.46 20.37 1.80
N THR A 8 13.12 19.25 2.06
CA THR A 8 12.51 18.08 2.73
C THR A 8 13.32 17.72 3.96
N ALA A 9 12.74 16.96 4.89
CA ALA A 9 13.51 16.26 5.91
C ALA A 9 14.54 15.33 5.25
N SER A 10 15.50 14.84 6.03
CA SER A 10 16.51 13.88 5.55
C SER A 10 15.86 12.74 4.77
N ASN A 11 16.17 12.66 3.47
CA ASN A 11 15.58 11.70 2.53
C ASN A 11 16.64 10.80 1.87
N PRO A 12 17.45 10.04 2.64
CA PRO A 12 18.54 9.23 2.09
C PRO A 12 18.04 8.06 1.23
N ARG A 13 16.74 7.73 1.32
CA ARG A 13 16.09 6.70 0.50
C ARG A 13 15.44 7.26 -0.78
N GLY A 14 15.52 8.56 -1.01
CA GLY A 14 14.92 9.20 -2.19
C GLY A 14 13.40 9.00 -2.28
N LEU A 15 12.70 8.96 -1.14
CA LEU A 15 11.26 8.77 -1.08
C LEU A 15 10.56 9.92 -1.80
N VAL A 16 9.80 9.57 -2.83
CA VAL A 16 8.86 10.43 -3.54
C VAL A 16 7.88 9.54 -4.28
N GLU A 17 6.61 9.93 -4.29
CA GLU A 17 5.58 9.26 -5.08
C GLU A 17 4.87 10.27 -5.96
N LEU A 18 4.59 9.87 -7.20
CA LEU A 18 3.92 10.70 -8.20
C LEU A 18 2.56 10.08 -8.50
N SER A 19 1.55 10.93 -8.69
CA SER A 19 0.25 10.50 -9.18
C SER A 19 0.35 10.01 -10.62
N ALA A 20 -0.27 8.85 -10.86
CA ALA A 20 -0.52 8.33 -12.20
C ALA A 20 -1.83 8.85 -12.80
N ASP A 21 -2.59 9.64 -12.03
CA ASP A 21 -3.82 10.28 -12.49
C ASP A 21 -3.51 11.28 -13.62
N THR A 22 -4.29 11.25 -14.69
CA THR A 22 -4.09 12.13 -15.84
C THR A 22 -4.62 13.53 -15.62
N ASP A 23 -5.54 13.69 -14.66
CA ASP A 23 -6.20 14.97 -14.39
C ASP A 23 -5.43 15.81 -13.35
N THR A 24 -4.57 15.17 -12.55
CA THR A 24 -3.84 15.84 -11.46
C THR A 24 -2.35 15.51 -11.46
N CYS A 25 -1.51 16.53 -11.28
CA CYS A 25 -0.06 16.35 -11.13
C CYS A 25 0.34 16.42 -9.65
N HIS A 26 -0.17 15.49 -8.87
CA HIS A 26 0.10 15.45 -7.44
C HIS A 26 1.31 14.59 -7.10
N CYS A 27 2.02 14.94 -6.03
CA CYS A 27 3.08 14.12 -5.47
C CYS A 27 3.08 14.12 -3.94
N ALA A 28 3.70 13.09 -3.39
CA ALA A 28 3.94 12.95 -1.95
C ALA A 28 5.44 12.80 -1.70
N LEU A 29 5.96 13.55 -0.74
CA LEU A 29 7.37 13.58 -0.37
C LEU A 29 7.51 13.73 1.14
N PRO A 30 8.66 13.41 1.74
CA PRO A 30 8.92 13.72 3.15
C PRO A 30 8.68 15.21 3.45
N GLY A 31 7.96 15.47 4.55
CA GLY A 31 7.72 16.82 5.08
C GLY A 31 8.93 17.35 5.83
N SER A 32 8.73 18.31 6.74
CA SER A 32 9.83 18.91 7.51
C SER A 32 10.23 18.09 8.73
N GLY A 33 9.27 17.36 9.32
CA GLY A 33 9.49 16.51 10.50
C GLY A 33 9.70 15.03 10.17
N PRO A 34 10.26 14.24 11.12
CA PRO A 34 10.34 12.79 10.97
C PRO A 34 8.93 12.19 10.87
N GLY A 35 8.73 11.30 9.90
CA GLY A 35 7.44 10.61 9.72
C GLY A 35 6.34 11.46 9.10
N GLN A 36 6.63 12.72 8.78
CA GLN A 36 5.71 13.64 8.15
C GLN A 36 5.78 13.53 6.62
N VAL A 37 4.64 13.61 5.94
CA VAL A 37 4.54 13.64 4.47
C VAL A 37 3.98 14.99 4.05
N LEU A 38 4.62 15.64 3.09
CA LEU A 38 4.11 16.79 2.36
C LEU A 38 3.39 16.32 1.09
N TYR A 39 2.14 16.74 0.94
CA TYR A 39 1.38 16.56 -0.29
C TYR A 39 1.51 17.83 -1.12
N TYR A 40 1.77 17.68 -2.41
CA TYR A 40 2.17 18.79 -3.25
C TYR A 40 1.54 18.70 -4.64
N ASP A 41 1.14 19.84 -5.19
CA ASP A 41 0.68 19.99 -6.57
C ASP A 41 1.87 20.46 -7.40
N ALA A 42 2.44 19.52 -8.17
CA ALA A 42 3.61 19.75 -9.01
C ALA A 42 3.28 20.53 -10.29
N GLN A 43 2.00 20.68 -10.66
CA GLN A 43 1.60 21.53 -11.78
C GLN A 43 1.47 22.99 -11.35
N ARG A 44 0.82 23.24 -10.22
CA ARG A 44 0.64 24.60 -9.66
C ARG A 44 1.78 25.06 -8.76
N LEU A 45 2.72 24.17 -8.45
CA LEU A 45 3.90 24.41 -7.63
C LEU A 45 3.55 24.93 -6.23
N HIS A 46 2.62 24.27 -5.54
CA HIS A 46 2.27 24.63 -4.16
C HIS A 46 1.96 23.41 -3.28
N ALA A 47 2.17 23.58 -1.98
CA ALA A 47 1.81 22.61 -0.96
C ALA A 47 0.30 22.51 -0.82
N LEU A 48 -0.22 21.28 -0.81
CA LEU A 48 -1.64 20.99 -0.62
C LEU A 48 -1.98 20.77 0.85
N SER A 49 -1.22 19.89 1.51
CA SER A 49 -1.40 19.56 2.93
C SER A 49 -0.15 18.89 3.47
N THR A 50 -0.10 18.73 4.79
CA THR A 50 0.99 18.03 5.48
C THR A 50 0.40 17.04 6.47
N VAL A 51 0.92 15.83 6.49
CA VAL A 51 0.36 14.68 7.22
C VAL A 51 1.40 14.10 8.15
N ASP A 52 1.09 14.08 9.45
CA ASP A 52 1.92 13.41 10.47
C ASP A 52 1.66 11.90 10.46
N ALA A 53 2.18 11.22 9.43
CA ALA A 53 1.87 9.82 9.18
C ALA A 53 2.48 8.89 10.23
N HIS A 54 3.69 9.15 10.72
CA HIS A 54 4.36 8.32 11.73
C HIS A 54 5.13 9.16 12.74
N ARG A 55 5.48 8.58 13.90
CA ARG A 55 6.37 9.22 14.89
C ARG A 55 7.86 9.13 14.50
N GLY A 56 8.23 8.09 13.75
CA GLY A 56 9.59 7.83 13.29
C GLY A 56 9.75 8.15 11.81
N THR A 57 10.99 8.12 11.31
CA THR A 57 11.33 8.48 9.93
C THR A 57 10.56 7.62 8.92
N LEU A 58 10.13 8.23 7.81
CA LEU A 58 9.48 7.50 6.73
C LEU A 58 10.44 6.50 6.09
N ALA A 59 9.91 5.32 5.75
CA ALA A 59 10.68 4.23 5.16
C ALA A 59 10.24 3.88 3.75
N CYS A 60 8.95 4.00 3.44
CA CYS A 60 8.36 3.67 2.15
C CYS A 60 7.03 4.43 1.99
N LEU A 61 6.74 4.84 0.76
CA LEU A 61 5.51 5.50 0.32
C LEU A 61 4.93 4.72 -0.85
N ALA A 62 3.62 4.81 -1.07
CA ALA A 62 2.99 4.40 -2.32
C ALA A 62 1.71 5.19 -2.52
N LEU A 63 1.51 5.78 -3.69
CA LEU A 63 0.26 6.44 -4.05
C LEU A 63 -0.63 5.47 -4.86
N SER A 64 -1.93 5.48 -4.60
CA SER A 64 -2.90 4.74 -5.42
C SER A 64 -2.92 5.26 -6.86
N SER A 65 -3.20 4.40 -7.84
CA SER A 65 -3.33 4.76 -9.26
C SER A 65 -4.26 5.94 -9.53
N CYS A 66 -5.29 6.10 -8.70
CA CYS A 66 -6.26 7.18 -8.78
C CYS A 66 -5.89 8.48 -8.06
N GLY A 67 -4.73 8.53 -7.42
CA GLY A 67 -4.27 9.72 -6.68
C GLY A 67 -5.06 10.05 -5.42
N ARG A 68 -5.92 9.15 -4.91
CA ARG A 68 -6.81 9.42 -3.76
C ARG A 68 -6.35 8.85 -2.42
N LEU A 69 -5.40 7.91 -2.43
CA LEU A 69 -4.87 7.28 -1.21
C LEU A 69 -3.35 7.26 -1.24
N LEU A 70 -2.74 7.48 -0.07
CA LEU A 70 -1.30 7.31 0.16
C LEU A 70 -1.07 6.30 1.28
N ALA A 71 -0.36 5.22 0.97
CA ALA A 71 0.15 4.28 1.94
C ALA A 71 1.56 4.69 2.40
N THR A 72 1.82 4.54 3.69
CA THR A 72 3.07 4.98 4.32
C THR A 72 3.55 3.96 5.34
N SER A 73 4.87 3.82 5.47
CA SER A 73 5.50 3.11 6.57
C SER A 73 6.66 3.90 7.17
N SER A 74 6.97 3.64 8.43
CA SER A 74 8.15 4.16 9.12
C SER A 74 9.30 3.15 9.13
N ASP A 75 10.48 3.60 9.54
CA ASP A 75 11.66 2.77 9.83
C ASP A 75 11.38 1.57 10.74
N LYS A 76 10.42 1.68 11.66
CA LYS A 76 9.97 0.57 12.50
C LYS A 76 9.25 -0.52 11.70
N GLY A 77 8.51 -0.16 10.65
CA GLY A 77 7.82 -1.07 9.73
C GLY A 77 6.87 -2.11 10.36
N THR A 78 6.39 -1.86 11.58
CA THR A 78 5.38 -2.71 12.24
C THR A 78 3.96 -2.38 11.81
N VAL A 79 3.73 -1.16 11.34
CA VAL A 79 2.42 -0.61 11.00
C VAL A 79 2.51 0.12 9.66
N ILE A 80 1.53 -0.12 8.81
CA ILE A 80 1.30 0.61 7.56
C ILE A 80 0.07 1.49 7.76
N ARG A 81 0.14 2.76 7.37
CA ARG A 81 -1.00 3.67 7.44
C ARG A 81 -1.39 4.14 6.06
N VAL A 82 -2.68 4.20 5.82
CA VAL A 82 -3.26 4.76 4.60
C VAL A 82 -3.98 6.05 4.94
N HIS A 83 -3.67 7.12 4.22
CA HIS A 83 -4.33 8.41 4.35
C HIS A 83 -5.02 8.77 3.03
N SER A 84 -6.10 9.53 3.11
CA SER A 84 -6.67 10.17 1.93
C SER A 84 -5.70 11.19 1.36
N PHE A 85 -5.75 11.36 0.05
CA PHE A 85 -4.96 12.32 -0.70
C PHE A 85 -5.93 13.17 -1.56
N PRO A 86 -5.83 14.51 -1.55
CA PRO A 86 -4.86 15.33 -0.83
C PRO A 86 -5.28 15.74 0.61
N GLN A 87 -6.43 15.29 1.12
CA GLN A 87 -6.96 15.80 2.40
C GLN A 87 -6.21 15.32 3.65
N GLY A 88 -5.41 14.26 3.54
CA GLY A 88 -4.54 13.80 4.62
C GLY A 88 -5.25 13.08 5.76
N GLN A 89 -6.51 12.68 5.58
CA GLN A 89 -7.28 12.00 6.63
C GLN A 89 -6.81 10.54 6.75
N LEU A 90 -6.46 10.09 7.95
CA LEU A 90 -6.12 8.69 8.19
C LEU A 90 -7.35 7.81 7.92
N THR A 91 -7.28 6.97 6.90
CA THR A 91 -8.37 6.05 6.54
C THR A 91 -8.15 4.69 7.17
N HIS A 92 -6.94 4.13 7.11
CA HIS A 92 -6.65 2.76 7.57
C HIS A 92 -5.33 2.65 8.33
N THR A 93 -5.27 1.69 9.24
CA THR A 93 -4.06 1.35 10.00
C THR A 93 -3.89 -0.16 10.06
N PHE A 94 -2.99 -0.66 9.23
CA PHE A 94 -2.70 -2.08 9.11
C PHE A 94 -1.51 -2.50 9.96
N ARG A 95 -1.63 -3.65 10.62
CA ARG A 95 -0.55 -4.23 11.41
C ARG A 95 0.12 -5.36 10.63
N ARG A 96 1.36 -5.12 10.18
CA ARG A 96 2.20 -6.15 9.52
C ARG A 96 2.70 -7.19 10.53
N GLY A 97 3.05 -6.78 11.74
CA GLY A 97 3.57 -7.70 12.76
C GLY A 97 4.00 -7.01 14.04
N SER A 98 4.40 -7.81 15.03
CA SER A 98 4.88 -7.30 16.32
C SER A 98 6.35 -6.87 16.28
N MET A 99 7.14 -7.52 15.42
CA MET A 99 8.58 -7.26 15.30
C MET A 99 8.87 -6.20 14.23
N PRO A 100 9.86 -5.32 14.45
CA PRO A 100 10.32 -4.39 13.41
C PRO A 100 10.81 -5.11 12.16
N ALA A 101 10.58 -4.50 10.99
CA ALA A 101 11.09 -4.96 9.71
C ALA A 101 11.23 -3.78 8.74
N ASN A 102 12.24 -3.82 7.86
CA ASN A 102 12.32 -2.83 6.79
C ASN A 102 11.24 -3.14 5.75
N ILE A 103 10.41 -2.16 5.42
CA ILE A 103 9.48 -2.26 4.29
C ILE A 103 10.24 -1.88 3.03
N TYR A 104 10.25 -2.79 2.06
CA TYR A 104 10.95 -2.60 0.78
C TYR A 104 10.04 -1.99 -0.28
N SER A 105 8.78 -2.41 -0.32
CA SER A 105 7.81 -1.87 -1.26
C SER A 105 6.40 -1.87 -0.68
N LEU A 106 5.61 -0.88 -1.08
CA LEU A 106 4.17 -0.81 -0.91
C LEU A 106 3.54 -0.73 -2.31
N SER A 107 2.39 -1.37 -2.52
CA SER A 107 1.66 -1.25 -3.78
C SER A 107 0.16 -1.39 -3.55
N PHE A 108 -0.60 -0.45 -4.08
CA PHE A 108 -2.05 -0.59 -4.22
C PHE A 108 -2.38 -1.51 -5.40
N SER A 109 -3.56 -2.13 -5.36
CA SER A 109 -4.15 -2.67 -6.58
C SER A 109 -4.59 -1.54 -7.50
N PRO A 110 -4.45 -1.70 -8.83
CA PRO A 110 -4.64 -0.60 -9.78
C PRO A 110 -6.09 -0.14 -9.94
N GLY A 111 -7.07 -0.90 -9.44
CA GLY A 111 -8.49 -0.71 -9.74
C GLY A 111 -8.93 -1.61 -10.90
N VAL A 112 -10.25 -1.66 -11.17
CA VAL A 112 -10.83 -2.60 -12.14
C VAL A 112 -11.74 -1.84 -13.10
N LEU A 113 -11.76 -2.26 -14.37
CA LEU A 113 -12.85 -1.94 -15.28
C LEU A 113 -14.15 -2.62 -14.81
N GLN A 114 -15.17 -1.84 -14.48
CA GLN A 114 -16.51 -2.34 -14.18
C GLN A 114 -17.46 -1.91 -15.32
N GLY A 115 -17.59 -2.77 -16.33
CA GLY A 115 -18.29 -2.43 -17.57
C GLY A 115 -17.50 -1.41 -18.42
N GLU A 116 -18.21 -0.44 -19.02
CA GLU A 116 -17.62 0.68 -19.79
C GLU A 116 -16.92 1.73 -18.90
N ALA A 117 -17.03 1.63 -17.57
CA ALA A 117 -16.47 2.60 -16.62
C ALA A 117 -15.31 1.99 -15.82
N TYR A 118 -14.18 2.70 -15.76
CA TYR A 118 -13.05 2.32 -14.91
C TYR A 118 -13.33 2.71 -13.46
N GLU A 119 -13.39 1.72 -12.56
CA GLU A 119 -13.42 2.00 -11.14
C GLU A 119 -11.98 2.21 -10.64
N HIS A 120 -11.65 3.49 -10.47
CA HIS A 120 -10.38 3.97 -9.93
C HIS A 120 -10.22 3.72 -8.41
N SER A 121 -10.89 2.73 -7.82
CA SER A 121 -10.82 2.45 -6.38
C SER A 121 -9.86 1.29 -6.15
N ALA A 122 -8.75 1.55 -5.45
CA ALA A 122 -7.88 0.48 -4.98
C ALA A 122 -8.64 -0.37 -3.95
N ARG A 123 -8.59 -1.70 -4.10
CA ARG A 123 -9.26 -2.65 -3.18
C ARG A 123 -8.28 -3.35 -2.25
N LEU A 124 -7.04 -3.51 -2.69
CA LEU A 124 -6.00 -4.16 -1.93
C LEU A 124 -4.75 -3.27 -1.80
N LEU A 125 -4.02 -3.50 -0.73
CA LEU A 125 -2.68 -2.96 -0.49
C LEU A 125 -1.75 -4.10 -0.12
N CYS A 126 -0.56 -4.17 -0.72
CA CYS A 126 0.47 -5.12 -0.29
C CYS A 126 1.73 -4.41 0.23
N ALA A 127 2.45 -5.11 1.12
CA ALA A 127 3.76 -4.71 1.61
C ALA A 127 4.74 -5.89 1.55
N ALA A 128 5.89 -5.68 0.90
CA ALA A 128 7.04 -6.59 0.97
C ALA A 128 8.04 -6.09 2.01
N SER A 129 8.62 -7.01 2.79
CA SER A 129 9.47 -6.64 3.92
C SER A 129 10.71 -7.51 4.06
N SER A 130 11.70 -7.02 4.83
CA SER A 130 12.97 -7.70 5.11
C SER A 130 12.82 -9.02 5.85
N THR A 131 11.66 -9.34 6.41
CA THR A 131 11.38 -10.67 6.98
C THR A 131 11.18 -11.74 5.91
N GLY A 132 11.25 -11.38 4.63
CA GLY A 132 10.98 -12.29 3.51
C GLY A 132 9.49 -12.63 3.41
N THR A 133 8.62 -11.76 3.93
CA THR A 133 7.17 -11.93 3.89
C THR A 133 6.53 -10.81 3.11
N VAL A 134 5.45 -11.16 2.41
CA VAL A 134 4.53 -10.22 1.78
C VAL A 134 3.21 -10.30 2.51
N HIS A 135 2.70 -9.14 2.92
CA HIS A 135 1.40 -8.99 3.56
C HIS A 135 0.47 -8.28 2.58
N VAL A 136 -0.79 -8.67 2.55
CA VAL A 136 -1.84 -8.06 1.73
C VAL A 136 -3.00 -7.71 2.65
N TRP A 137 -3.56 -6.52 2.50
CA TRP A 137 -4.74 -6.05 3.23
C TRP A 137 -5.84 -5.65 2.27
N SER A 138 -7.08 -5.82 2.71
CA SER A 138 -8.25 -5.25 2.04
C SER A 138 -8.49 -3.83 2.51
N LEU A 139 -8.85 -2.96 1.55
CA LEU A 139 -9.24 -1.56 1.76
C LEU A 139 -10.78 -1.43 1.81
N GLU A 140 -11.50 -2.51 1.50
CA GLU A 140 -12.95 -2.53 1.61
C GLU A 140 -13.35 -2.71 3.08
N ALA A 141 -14.25 -1.86 3.56
CA ALA A 141 -14.84 -2.04 4.87
C ALA A 141 -15.47 -3.43 4.94
N GLN A 142 -15.10 -4.23 5.95
CA GLN A 142 -15.70 -5.54 6.21
C GLN A 142 -17.20 -5.35 6.47
N ARG A 143 -18.02 -5.43 5.42
CA ARG A 143 -19.49 -5.55 5.51
C ARG A 143 -19.81 -6.95 6.05
N GLY A 144 -19.58 -7.18 7.35
CA GLY A 144 -19.78 -8.54 7.88
C GLY A 144 -19.45 -8.81 9.35
N ALA A 145 -19.04 -7.83 10.16
CA ALA A 145 -19.10 -8.00 11.61
C ALA A 145 -20.53 -7.66 12.06
N THR A 146 -21.37 -8.69 12.14
CA THR A 146 -22.78 -8.61 12.47
C THR A 146 -23.06 -7.76 13.71
N ASP A 147 -24.04 -6.87 13.55
CA ASP A 147 -24.89 -6.36 14.61
C ASP A 147 -25.29 -7.52 15.53
N ASN A 148 -24.77 -7.52 16.76
CA ASN A 148 -25.31 -8.33 17.83
C ASN A 148 -25.82 -7.37 18.91
N PRO A 149 -27.13 -7.09 18.99
CA PRO A 149 -27.66 -6.05 19.87
C PRO A 149 -27.85 -6.59 21.29
N LYS A 150 -26.77 -7.04 21.94
CA LYS A 150 -26.76 -7.33 23.39
C LYS A 150 -25.38 -7.11 24.01
N LYS A 151 -25.08 -5.86 24.36
CA LYS A 151 -24.41 -5.47 25.63
C LYS A 151 -24.32 -3.95 25.75
N THR A 152 -25.09 -3.43 26.69
CA THR A 152 -25.08 -2.05 27.18
C THR A 152 -23.86 -1.77 28.08
N GLN A 153 -23.41 -0.51 28.04
CA GLN A 153 -22.52 0.21 28.97
C GLN A 153 -21.00 -0.03 28.77
N LYS A 154 -20.10 0.96 28.66
CA LYS A 154 -20.03 2.34 29.16
C LYS A 154 -19.13 3.16 28.21
N ALA A 155 -19.41 4.46 28.06
CA ALA A 155 -18.56 5.40 27.34
C ALA A 155 -17.22 5.61 28.06
N SER A 156 -16.12 5.59 27.29
CA SER A 156 -14.80 6.21 27.48
C SER A 156 -13.69 5.27 26.99
N GLN A 157 -13.39 5.30 25.69
CA GLN A 157 -12.08 4.99 25.11
C GLN A 157 -12.13 5.17 23.58
N LEU A 158 -11.03 5.69 23.04
CA LEU A 158 -10.78 6.02 21.63
C LEU A 158 -11.32 4.96 20.65
N PRO A 159 -11.89 5.34 19.48
CA PRO A 159 -12.41 4.35 18.56
C PRO A 159 -11.28 3.52 17.93
N LEU A 160 -11.31 2.23 18.27
CA LEU A 160 -11.00 1.09 17.41
C LEU A 160 -9.56 0.94 16.86
N LEU A 161 -8.63 0.54 17.75
CA LEU A 161 -7.48 -0.30 17.37
C LEU A 161 -7.94 -1.75 17.10
N SER A 162 -8.90 -1.92 16.19
CA SER A 162 -9.11 -3.21 15.54
C SER A 162 -7.94 -3.38 14.59
N GLY A 163 -6.90 -4.10 15.05
CA GLY A 163 -5.79 -4.49 14.18
C GLY A 163 -6.35 -5.33 13.04
N GLU A 164 -6.59 -4.67 11.91
CA GLU A 164 -7.00 -5.29 10.67
C GLU A 164 -5.92 -6.32 10.32
N ARG A 165 -6.24 -7.60 10.59
CA ARG A 165 -5.36 -8.72 10.26
C ARG A 165 -5.18 -8.74 8.75
N ASP A 166 -4.02 -9.22 8.32
CA ASP A 166 -3.73 -9.37 6.90
C ASP A 166 -4.84 -10.17 6.21
N PHE A 167 -5.29 -9.68 5.06
CA PHE A 167 -6.14 -10.43 4.13
C PHE A 167 -5.38 -11.60 3.52
N ALA A 168 -4.06 -11.53 3.42
CA ALA A 168 -3.21 -12.68 3.14
C ALA A 168 -1.80 -12.37 3.60
N SER A 169 -1.05 -13.39 4.03
CA SER A 169 0.39 -13.26 4.19
C SER A 169 1.09 -14.54 3.77
N PHE A 170 2.26 -14.40 3.17
CA PHE A 170 3.06 -15.55 2.77
C PHE A 170 4.54 -15.23 2.83
N LYS A 171 5.35 -16.28 2.97
CA LYS A 171 6.79 -16.21 2.98
C LYS A 171 7.33 -16.51 1.59
N LEU A 172 8.20 -15.64 1.10
CA LEU A 172 8.91 -15.84 -0.16
C LEU A 172 9.90 -17.00 -0.02
N ARG A 173 10.13 -17.71 -1.13
CA ARG A 173 11.17 -18.73 -1.24
C ARG A 173 12.55 -18.09 -1.48
N ALA A 174 12.84 -17.03 -0.71
CA ALA A 174 14.09 -16.29 -0.75
C ALA A 174 14.64 -16.14 0.68
N PRO A 175 15.97 -16.01 0.86
CA PRO A 175 16.55 -15.70 2.16
C PRO A 175 15.92 -14.45 2.78
N ALA A 176 15.79 -14.42 4.11
CA ALA A 176 15.41 -13.19 4.81
C ALA A 176 16.44 -12.08 4.52
N GLY A 177 15.97 -10.85 4.39
CA GLY A 177 16.79 -9.71 3.97
C GLY A 177 16.83 -9.47 2.46
N THR A 178 16.49 -10.45 1.62
CA THR A 178 16.48 -10.29 0.15
C THR A 178 15.59 -9.11 -0.25
N HIS A 179 16.17 -8.11 -0.92
CA HIS A 179 15.42 -6.97 -1.42
C HIS A 179 14.43 -7.43 -2.49
N CYS A 180 13.19 -6.97 -2.38
CA CYS A 180 12.15 -7.32 -3.31
C CYS A 180 11.13 -6.19 -3.47
N VAL A 181 10.47 -6.20 -4.63
CA VAL A 181 9.34 -5.34 -4.96
C VAL A 181 8.12 -6.21 -5.22
N ALA A 182 6.98 -5.80 -4.70
CA ALA A 182 5.70 -6.47 -4.89
C ALA A 182 4.71 -5.54 -5.59
N ALA A 183 3.95 -6.08 -6.53
CA ALA A 183 2.94 -5.35 -7.29
C ALA A 183 1.66 -6.18 -7.43
N LEU A 184 0.52 -5.52 -7.29
CA LEU A 184 -0.80 -6.12 -7.46
C LEU A 184 -1.32 -5.86 -8.87
N ARG A 185 -2.10 -6.81 -9.39
CA ARG A 185 -2.83 -6.70 -10.64
C ARG A 185 -4.23 -7.21 -10.43
N ASP A 186 -5.19 -6.43 -10.89
CA ASP A 186 -6.57 -6.86 -10.98
C ASP A 186 -6.87 -7.28 -12.42
N SER A 187 -7.63 -8.36 -12.57
CA SER A 187 -8.06 -8.87 -13.87
C SER A 187 -9.49 -9.36 -13.80
N CYS A 188 -10.24 -9.09 -14.85
CA CYS A 188 -11.65 -9.39 -14.95
C CYS A 188 -11.84 -10.22 -16.23
N PRO A 189 -11.76 -11.56 -16.16
CA PRO A 189 -11.98 -12.41 -17.33
C PRO A 189 -13.36 -12.09 -17.94
N GLU A 190 -13.41 -11.90 -19.25
CA GLU A 190 -14.63 -11.56 -19.99
C GLU A 190 -15.32 -10.24 -19.57
N GLY A 191 -14.67 -9.38 -18.78
CA GLY A 191 -15.26 -8.12 -18.31
C GLY A 191 -16.37 -8.28 -17.28
N ARG A 192 -16.54 -9.47 -16.69
CA ARG A 192 -17.57 -9.77 -15.69
C ARG A 192 -17.09 -9.44 -14.27
N PRO A 193 -17.63 -8.39 -13.60
CA PRO A 193 -17.13 -7.94 -12.31
C PRO A 193 -17.17 -9.02 -11.21
N GLU A 194 -18.14 -9.95 -11.28
CA GLU A 194 -18.22 -11.09 -10.36
C GLU A 194 -17.05 -12.08 -10.44
N GLN A 195 -16.24 -12.03 -11.52
CA GLN A 195 -15.08 -12.90 -11.71
C GLN A 195 -13.75 -12.18 -11.46
N LEU A 196 -13.76 -11.10 -10.69
CA LEU A 196 -12.55 -10.38 -10.34
C LEU A 196 -11.48 -11.31 -9.75
N GLN A 197 -10.31 -11.32 -10.37
CA GLN A 197 -9.14 -12.04 -9.92
C GLN A 197 -8.03 -11.07 -9.56
N HIS A 198 -7.47 -11.26 -8.37
CA HIS A 198 -6.32 -10.53 -7.88
C HIS A 198 -5.06 -11.39 -8.04
N SER A 199 -4.07 -10.85 -8.74
CA SER A 199 -2.75 -11.45 -8.89
C SER A 199 -1.71 -10.59 -8.21
N LEU A 200 -0.70 -11.23 -7.64
CA LEU A 200 0.41 -10.58 -6.97
C LEU A 200 1.72 -11.07 -7.58
N TYR A 201 2.56 -10.11 -7.97
CA TYR A 201 3.86 -10.37 -8.56
C TYR A 201 4.93 -9.88 -7.60
N VAL A 202 5.99 -10.68 -7.43
CA VAL A 202 7.13 -10.31 -6.59
C VAL A 202 8.41 -10.53 -7.39
N LEU A 203 9.23 -9.49 -7.49
CA LEU A 203 10.57 -9.55 -8.08
C LEU A 203 11.62 -9.32 -6.99
N THR A 204 12.67 -10.12 -7.01
CA THR A 204 13.79 -10.04 -6.06
C THR A 204 15.04 -9.48 -6.72
N GLU A 205 15.96 -8.93 -5.93
CA GLU A 205 17.25 -8.41 -6.41
C GLU A 205 18.12 -9.45 -7.14
N HIS A 206 17.92 -10.75 -6.89
CA HIS A 206 18.63 -11.84 -7.56
C HIS A 206 17.97 -12.32 -8.86
N GLY A 207 16.92 -11.60 -9.31
CA GLY A 207 16.18 -11.91 -10.53
C GLY A 207 15.15 -13.02 -10.38
N ALA A 208 14.80 -13.48 -9.17
CA ALA A 208 13.66 -14.39 -9.01
C ALA A 208 12.34 -13.62 -9.14
N TRP A 209 11.42 -14.17 -9.92
CA TRP A 209 10.04 -13.75 -10.13
C TRP A 209 9.12 -14.79 -9.50
N TYR A 210 8.21 -14.32 -8.64
CA TYR A 210 7.07 -15.11 -8.15
C TYR A 210 5.74 -14.51 -8.62
N SER A 211 4.82 -15.37 -9.08
CA SER A 211 3.44 -15.00 -9.41
C SER A 211 2.48 -15.76 -8.52
N TYR A 212 1.61 -15.03 -7.85
CA TYR A 212 0.62 -15.58 -6.93
C TYR A 212 -0.79 -15.17 -7.35
N ARG A 213 -1.75 -16.04 -7.09
CA ARG A 213 -3.18 -15.73 -7.16
C ARG A 213 -3.72 -15.59 -5.74
N LEU A 214 -4.45 -14.50 -5.51
CA LEU A 214 -5.15 -14.26 -4.27
C LEU A 214 -6.60 -14.71 -4.45
N ASP A 215 -7.10 -15.53 -3.53
CA ASP A 215 -8.51 -15.91 -3.50
C ASP A 215 -9.33 -14.82 -2.80
N PRO A 216 -10.25 -14.11 -3.49
CA PRO A 216 -11.05 -13.05 -2.88
C PRO A 216 -12.00 -13.56 -1.78
N LEU A 217 -12.31 -14.86 -1.76
CA LEU A 217 -13.25 -15.47 -0.80
C LEU A 217 -12.55 -16.11 0.41
N CYS A 218 -11.23 -16.31 0.35
CA CYS A 218 -10.46 -16.96 1.41
C CYS A 218 -9.23 -16.11 1.78
N SER A 219 -9.36 -15.34 2.87
CA SER A 219 -8.37 -14.41 3.42
C SER A 219 -7.11 -15.07 4.04
N ASP A 220 -6.79 -16.31 3.65
CA ASP A 220 -5.62 -17.04 4.11
C ASP A 220 -4.95 -17.87 2.99
N ARG A 221 -5.53 -17.91 1.79
CA ARG A 221 -5.00 -18.70 0.68
C ARG A 221 -4.43 -17.82 -0.43
N CYS A 222 -3.12 -17.67 -0.40
CA CYS A 222 -2.32 -17.18 -1.53
C CYS A 222 -1.69 -18.39 -2.24
N LEU A 223 -2.08 -18.63 -3.49
CA LEU A 223 -1.59 -19.77 -4.27
C LEU A 223 -0.46 -19.32 -5.20
N LEU A 224 0.74 -19.88 -5.00
CA LEU A 224 1.85 -19.70 -5.94
C LEU A 224 1.46 -20.35 -7.28
N GLN A 225 1.40 -19.54 -8.33
CA GLN A 225 1.08 -19.99 -9.68
C GLN A 225 2.33 -20.32 -10.48
N ASP A 226 3.35 -19.48 -10.35
CA ASP A 226 4.55 -19.55 -11.17
C ASP A 226 5.77 -18.99 -10.43
N GLU A 227 6.92 -19.58 -10.71
CA GLU A 227 8.21 -19.19 -10.15
C GLU A 227 9.26 -19.31 -11.26
N ARG A 228 9.91 -18.19 -11.58
CA ARG A 228 10.90 -18.12 -12.67
C ARG A 228 12.11 -17.32 -12.25
N ARG A 229 13.23 -17.58 -12.90
CA ARG A 229 14.40 -16.70 -12.83
C ARG A 229 14.44 -15.82 -14.07
N VAL A 230 14.30 -14.52 -13.88
CA VAL A 230 14.46 -13.51 -14.92
C VAL A 230 15.95 -13.34 -15.16
N GLN A 231 16.41 -13.86 -16.30
CA GLN A 231 17.71 -13.48 -16.84
C GLN A 231 17.48 -12.23 -17.68
N LEU A 232 17.92 -11.07 -17.17
CA LEU A 232 18.08 -9.91 -18.03
C LEU A 232 19.31 -10.19 -18.89
N SER A 233 19.11 -10.42 -20.19
CA SER A 233 20.24 -10.44 -21.13
C SER A 233 20.88 -9.05 -21.11
N ALA A 234 22.16 -9.00 -20.74
CA ALA A 234 22.97 -7.79 -20.82
C ALA A 234 23.24 -7.38 -22.27
#